data_AF-A0A916PHP9-F1
#
_entry.id   AF-A0A916PHP9-F1
#
_cell.length_a   1.000
_cell.length_b   1.000
_cell.length_c   1.000
_cell.angle_alpha   90.00
_cell.angle_beta   90.00
_cell.angle_gamma   90.00
#
_symmetry.space_group_name_H-M   'P 1'
#
loop_
_entity.id
_entity.type
_entity.pdbx_description
1 polymer ?
#
loop_
_entity_poly.entity_id
_entity_poly.type
_entity_poly.pdbx_seq_one_letter_code
_entity_poly.pdbx_strand_id
1 'polypeptide(L)' 'MAEEQALLDAGHHAGGVEEIEGVPPQISATPGMPERKAVARRQARVREMLHTLPKKAQAAILDDLEGTHKYAVHEIGQ' A
#
# COMPACT_ATOMS: atom_id res chain seq x y z
N MET A 1 -4.65 -16.19 21.27
CA MET A 1 -3.60 -17.25 21.28
C MET A 1 -2.98 -17.46 19.90
N ALA A 2 -3.74 -17.71 18.82
CA ALA A 2 -3.15 -17.91 17.47
C ALA A 2 -2.40 -16.69 16.90
N GLU A 3 -2.94 -15.48 17.09
CA GLU A 3 -2.31 -14.24 16.59
C GLU A 3 -1.00 -13.90 17.32
N GLU A 4 -0.94 -14.21 18.61
CA GLU A 4 0.25 -14.00 19.45
C GLU A 4 1.41 -14.90 19.02
N GLN A 5 1.12 -16.16 18.65
CA GLN A 5 2.11 -17.10 18.12
C GLN A 5 2.68 -16.66 16.76
N ALA A 6 1.83 -16.09 15.89
CA ALA A 6 2.26 -15.60 14.57
C ALA A 6 3.16 -14.34 14.67
N LEU A 7 2.94 -13.48 15.67
CA LEU A 7 3.79 -12.33 15.95
C LEU A 7 5.20 -12.76 16.40
N LEU A 8 5.28 -13.81 17.24
CA LEU A 8 6.55 -14.39 17.69
C LEU A 8 7.33 -15.01 16.53
N ASP A 9 6.67 -15.79 15.66
CA ASP A 9 7.27 -16.41 14.48
C ASP A 9 7.73 -15.37 13.44
N ALA A 10 7.01 -14.26 13.32
CA ALA A 10 7.38 -13.11 12.48
C ALA A 10 8.50 -12.23 13.08
N GLY A 11 9.16 -12.67 14.14
CA GLY A 11 10.32 -11.98 14.73
C GLY A 11 9.96 -10.76 15.59
N HIS A 12 8.72 -10.60 16.04
CA HIS A 12 8.32 -9.51 16.94
C HIS A 12 8.57 -9.91 18.41
N HIS A 13 9.83 -10.14 18.77
CA HIS A 13 10.25 -10.37 20.15
C HIS A 13 10.64 -9.05 20.83
N ALA A 14 10.30 -8.90 22.11
CA ALA A 14 10.62 -7.73 22.93
C ALA A 14 12.10 -7.77 23.37
N GLY A 15 13.02 -7.49 22.42
CA GLY A 15 14.42 -7.09 22.62
C GLY A 15 15.25 -7.78 23.72
N GLY A 16 16.18 -8.65 23.31
CA GLY A 16 17.30 -9.15 24.13
C GLY A 16 18.64 -8.88 23.44
N VAL A 17 19.70 -8.67 24.24
CA VAL A 17 21.07 -8.39 23.77
C VAL A 17 21.80 -9.70 23.47
N GLU A 18 21.44 -10.36 22.36
CA GLU A 18 22.28 -11.42 21.79
C GLU A 18 23.19 -10.80 20.73
N GLU A 19 24.47 -11.18 20.70
CA GLU A 19 25.38 -10.76 19.63
C GLU A 19 24.95 -11.42 18.31
N ILE A 20 24.16 -10.69 17.53
CA ILE A 20 23.71 -11.11 16.21
C ILE A 20 24.82 -10.76 15.21
N GLU A 21 25.50 -11.77 14.69
CA GLU A 21 26.51 -11.59 13.63
C GLU A 21 25.82 -11.47 12.26
N GLY A 22 25.92 -10.30 11.62
CA GLY A 22 25.31 -10.02 10.32
C GLY A 22 24.12 -9.06 10.36
N VAL A 23 23.50 -8.81 9.20
CA VAL A 23 22.32 -7.92 9.09
C VAL A 23 21.06 -8.75 9.37
N PRO A 24 20.26 -8.40 10.39
CA PRO A 24 19.01 -9.11 10.68
C PRO A 24 18.06 -9.09 9.46
N PRO A 25 17.28 -10.17 9.24
CA PRO A 25 16.30 -10.18 8.17
C PRO A 25 15.28 -9.06 8.34
N GLN A 26 14.83 -8.48 7.21
CA GLN A 26 13.84 -7.42 7.20
C GLN A 26 12.48 -7.92 7.72
N ILE A 27 11.85 -7.14 8.62
CA ILE A 27 10.55 -7.47 9.20
C ILE A 27 9.46 -7.52 8.11
N SER A 28 8.67 -8.60 8.10
CA SER A 28 7.48 -8.74 7.26
C SER A 28 6.27 -8.05 7.90
N ALA A 29 5.38 -7.46 7.09
CA ALA A 29 4.16 -6.84 7.60
C ALA A 29 3.29 -7.85 8.37
N THR A 30 2.80 -7.44 9.54
CA THR A 30 1.94 -8.28 10.38
C THR A 30 0.66 -8.67 9.62
N PRO A 31 0.40 -9.97 9.42
CA PRO A 31 -0.85 -10.45 8.83
C PRO A 31 -2.07 -10.00 9.66
N GLY A 32 -3.21 -9.73 9.01
CA GLY A 32 -4.45 -9.34 9.69
C GLY A 32 -4.62 -7.84 9.95
N MET A 33 -3.67 -7.00 9.53
CA MET A 33 -3.87 -5.54 9.55
C MET A 33 -5.10 -5.13 8.72
N PRO A 34 -5.97 -4.24 9.23
CA PRO A 34 -7.17 -3.82 8.52
C PRO A 34 -6.84 -3.03 7.26
N GLU A 35 -7.81 -2.96 6.34
CA GLU A 35 -7.68 -2.13 5.14
C GLU A 35 -7.29 -0.69 5.48
N ARG A 36 -6.38 -0.12 4.68
CA ARG A 36 -5.97 1.28 4.82
C ARG A 36 -7.11 2.21 4.39
N LYS A 37 -7.98 2.58 5.33
CA LYS A 37 -9.12 3.50 5.13
C LYS A 37 -8.74 4.81 4.40
N ALA A 38 -7.49 5.26 4.52
CA ALA A 38 -6.98 6.43 3.81
C ALA A 38 -7.03 6.28 2.28
N VAL A 39 -6.82 5.07 1.76
CA VAL A 39 -6.88 4.76 0.33
C VAL A 39 -8.30 4.95 -0.19
N ALA A 40 -9.30 4.39 0.50
CA ALA A 40 -10.71 4.55 0.14
C ALA A 40 -11.13 6.03 0.14
N ARG A 41 -10.77 6.79 1.19
CA ARG A 41 -11.04 8.24 1.25
C ARG A 41 -10.38 9.02 0.11
N ARG A 42 -9.15 8.66 -0.26
CA ARG A 42 -8.45 9.28 -1.39
C ARG A 42 -9.20 9.00 -2.69
N GLN A 43 -9.56 7.75 -2.96
CA GLN A 43 -10.30 7.37 -4.17
C GLN A 43 -11.66 8.07 -4.26
N ALA A 44 -12.38 8.21 -3.13
CA ALA A 44 -13.65 8.95 -3.08
C ALA A 44 -13.49 10.41 -3.51
N ARG A 45 -12.53 11.14 -2.90
CA ARG A 45 -12.25 12.55 -3.26
C ARG A 45 -11.82 12.70 -4.72
N VAL A 46 -11.03 11.76 -5.24
CA VAL A 46 -10.63 11.77 -6.66
C VAL A 46 -11.83 11.64 -7.58
N ARG A 47 -12.78 10.75 -7.27
CA ARG A 47 -14.03 10.59 -8.04
C ARG A 47 -14.89 11.84 -8.02
N GLU A 48 -15.03 12.49 -6.86
CA GLU A 48 -15.78 13.75 -6.71
C GLU A 48 -15.19 14.86 -7.59
N MET A 49 -13.87 15.00 -7.60
CA MET A 49 -13.17 16.08 -8.30
C MET A 49 -12.83 15.72 -9.77
N LEU A 50 -13.12 14.50 -10.23
CA LEU A 50 -12.71 14.01 -11.55
C LEU A 50 -13.12 14.95 -12.69
N HIS A 51 -14.32 15.52 -12.59
CA HIS A 51 -14.90 16.41 -13.60
C HIS A 51 -14.14 17.74 -13.77
N THR A 52 -13.32 18.15 -12.79
CA THR A 52 -12.54 19.41 -12.86
C THR A 52 -11.17 19.22 -13.50
N LEU A 53 -10.72 17.98 -13.67
CA LEU A 53 -9.41 17.65 -14.20
C LEU A 53 -9.38 17.74 -15.74
N PRO A 54 -8.21 17.94 -16.37
CA PRO A 54 -8.07 17.83 -17.82
C PRO A 54 -8.47 16.44 -18.35
N LYS A 55 -9.01 16.37 -19.57
CA LYS A 55 -9.54 15.12 -20.15
C LYS A 55 -8.54 13.97 -20.20
N LYS A 56 -7.27 14.27 -20.48
CA LYS A 56 -6.18 13.28 -20.45
C LYS A 56 -5.99 12.67 -19.06
N ALA A 57 -6.00 13.50 -18.02
CA ALA A 57 -5.91 13.05 -16.63
C ALA A 57 -7.15 12.24 -16.20
N GLN A 58 -8.35 12.64 -16.63
CA GLN A 58 -9.58 11.87 -16.38
C GLN A 58 -9.46 10.44 -16.93
N ALA A 59 -9.04 10.29 -18.18
CA ALA A 59 -8.91 8.99 -18.85
C ALA A 59 -7.89 8.07 -18.13
N ALA A 60 -6.73 8.62 -17.75
CA ALA A 60 -5.71 7.85 -17.04
C ALA A 60 -6.15 7.41 -15.64
N ILE A 61 -6.86 8.28 -14.90
CA ILE A 61 -7.36 7.94 -13.56
C ILE A 61 -8.45 6.87 -13.63
N LEU A 62 -9.35 6.92 -14.62
CA LEU A 62 -10.38 5.90 -14.78
C LEU A 62 -9.77 4.53 -15.11
N ASP A 63 -8.78 4.50 -15.99
CA ASP A 63 -8.02 3.29 -16.34
C ASP A 63 -7.30 2.66 -15.12
N ASP A 64 -6.71 3.49 -14.25
CA ASP A 64 -6.09 3.03 -12.99
C ASP A 64 -7.14 2.50 -12.00
N LEU A 65 -8.30 3.16 -11.87
CA LEU A 65 -9.38 2.71 -10.99
C LEU A 65 -10.07 1.42 -11.47
N GLU A 66 -10.09 1.17 -12.79
CA GLU A 66 -10.57 -0.07 -13.41
C GLU A 66 -9.53 -1.21 -13.34
N GLY A 67 -8.29 -0.90 -12.96
CA GLY A 67 -7.18 -1.86 -12.87
C GLY A 67 -6.68 -2.35 -14.22
N THR A 68 -7.00 -1.63 -15.31
CA THR A 68 -6.60 -2.02 -16.67
C THR A 68 -5.18 -1.59 -17.01
N HIS A 69 -4.64 -0.56 -16.34
CA HIS A 69 -3.25 -0.08 -16.45
C HIS A 69 -2.76 0.08 -17.92
N LYS A 70 -3.60 0.61 -18.80
CA LYS A 70 -3.32 0.84 -20.22
C LYS A 70 -2.37 2.01 -20.46
N TYR A 71 -2.33 3.00 -19.56
CA TYR A 71 -1.43 4.15 -19.69
C TYR A 71 -0.17 3.98 -18.86
N ALA A 72 0.99 4.21 -19.47
CA ALA A 72 2.25 4.18 -18.74
C ALA A 72 2.46 5.47 -17.93
N VAL A 73 3.13 5.36 -16.77
CA VAL A 73 3.31 6.47 -15.80
C VAL A 73 3.93 7.74 -16.41
N HIS A 74 4.72 7.61 -17.49
CA HIS A 74 5.39 8.72 -18.17
C HIS A 74 4.53 9.44 -19.22
N GLU A 75 3.39 8.87 -19.61
CA GLU A 75 2.55 9.42 -20.69
C GLU A 75 1.55 10.45 -20.20
N ILE A 76 1.31 10.55 -18.88
CA ILE A 76 0.24 11.34 -18.27
C ILE A 76 0.47 12.87 -18.41
N GLY A 77 1.72 13.31 -18.63
CA GLY A 77 2.12 14.73 -18.57
C GLY A 77 2.40 15.46 -19.89
N GLN A 78 2.32 14.80 -21.05
CA GLN A 78 2.52 15.44 -22.37
C GLN A 78 1.28 16.09 -22.96
#